data_AF-R7U818-F1
#
_entry.id   AF-R7U818-F1
#
_cell.length_a   1.000
_cell.length_b   1.000
_cell.length_c   1.000
_cell.angle_alpha   90.00
_cell.angle_beta   90.00
_cell.angle_gamma   90.00
#
_symmetry.space_group_name_H-M   'P 1'
#
loop_
_entity.id
_entity.type
_entity.pdbx_description
1 polymer ?
#
loop_
_entity_poly.entity_id
_entity_poly.type
_entity_poly.pdbx_seq_one_letter_code
_entity_poly.pdbx_strand_id
1 'polypeptide(L)'
;MINQFNAKEPSQNTNMLLGMVEEGVKLPDLLVNLLHMGNIPARIVRGLHLEDGRRRQPIVDMIEVYDGTEWQLFDPKTGKAGNPDAFFLWQRGAKSLLDVMGGVNSDVKFSIISQNIPTRELALTQATQDGAALIDFSIYSLPLEIQNAFKIILLIPIGVLVVLIMRIMVGLRTSGTFMPVLIAMAFLQTQLLPGLVIFISLVSIGLWIRSFLSQQNMLLVARLGAVIIVVILIMAAMSILSWKMGITQALTVTFFPMIILAWTIERMSILWEEEGPKDVVKEGGGSLLVATMSYLLMSNHIVEQLTFNFPELMLTLLGIVLLLGQYTGYRLLELKRFYPLVHSDNKQS
;
A
#
# COMPACT_ATOMS: atom_id res chain seq x y z
N MET A 1 34.46 10.38 25.11
CA MET A 1 33.61 9.67 26.10
C MET A 1 32.64 8.70 25.43
N ILE A 2 31.70 9.16 24.59
CA ILE A 2 30.72 8.27 23.91
C ILE A 2 31.41 7.13 23.13
N ASN A 3 32.50 7.41 22.44
CA ASN A 3 33.28 6.38 21.73
C ASN A 3 33.88 5.29 22.62
N GLN A 4 34.11 5.55 23.93
CA GLN A 4 34.57 4.51 24.86
C GLN A 4 33.44 3.56 25.26
N PHE A 5 32.20 4.04 25.32
CA PHE A 5 31.00 3.21 25.52
C PHE A 5 30.68 2.36 24.28
N ASN A 6 31.14 2.79 23.09
CA ASN A 6 30.92 2.09 21.82
C ASN A 6 32.15 1.27 21.35
N ALA A 7 33.20 1.19 22.16
CA ALA A 7 34.43 0.47 21.80
C ALA A 7 34.22 -1.05 21.87
N LYS A 8 34.90 -1.82 21.00
CA LYS A 8 34.86 -3.29 21.00
C LYS A 8 35.45 -3.91 22.28
N GLU A 9 36.38 -3.21 22.93
CA GLU A 9 36.94 -3.56 24.22
C GLU A 9 36.82 -2.35 25.16
N PRO A 10 35.70 -2.22 25.90
CA PRO A 10 35.50 -1.14 26.85
C PRO A 10 36.41 -1.30 28.07
N SER A 11 36.76 -0.20 28.73
CA SER A 11 37.52 -0.25 29.98
C SER A 11 36.72 -0.92 31.09
N GLN A 12 37.39 -1.44 32.13
CA GLN A 12 36.71 -2.09 33.27
C GLN A 12 35.63 -1.21 33.91
N ASN A 13 35.87 0.10 34.02
CA ASN A 13 34.90 1.06 34.54
C ASN A 13 33.71 1.25 33.60
N THR A 14 33.96 1.24 32.29
CA THR A 14 32.91 1.33 31.27
C THR A 14 32.02 0.08 31.27
N ASN A 15 32.60 -1.11 31.47
CA ASN A 15 31.84 -2.36 31.58
C ASN A 15 30.93 -2.38 32.81
N MET A 16 31.39 -1.84 33.95
CA MET A 16 30.55 -1.72 35.14
C MET A 16 29.35 -0.78 34.90
N LEU A 17 29.56 0.33 34.20
CA LEU A 17 28.51 1.29 33.83
C LEU A 17 27.56 0.73 32.75
N LEU A 18 28.07 -0.09 31.82
CA LEU A 18 27.24 -0.80 30.83
C LEU A 18 26.37 -1.87 31.49
N GLY A 19 26.84 -2.53 32.56
CA GLY A 19 26.01 -3.44 33.36
C GLY A 19 24.75 -2.78 33.93
N MET A 20 24.82 -1.49 34.31
CA MET A 20 23.63 -0.73 34.75
C MET A 20 22.64 -0.47 33.60
N VAL A 21 23.12 -0.39 32.36
CA VAL A 21 22.26 -0.27 31.17
C VAL A 21 21.52 -1.58 30.91
N GLU A 22 22.18 -2.72 31.12
CA GLU A 22 21.57 -4.05 31.04
C GLU A 22 20.50 -4.28 32.13
N GLU A 23 20.67 -3.65 33.30
CA GLU A 23 19.68 -3.63 34.40
C GLU A 23 18.48 -2.68 34.16
N GLY A 24 18.42 -2.01 33.00
CA GLY A 24 17.25 -1.24 32.56
C GLY A 24 17.41 0.28 32.58
N VAL A 25 18.59 0.81 32.90
CA VAL A 25 18.89 2.25 32.76
C VAL A 25 19.09 2.59 31.30
N LYS A 26 18.45 3.66 30.80
CA LYS A 26 18.67 4.06 29.40
C LYS A 26 20.05 4.73 29.23
N LEU A 27 20.78 4.31 28.20
CA LEU A 27 22.11 4.84 27.89
C LEU A 27 22.18 6.39 27.81
N PRO A 28 21.21 7.11 27.21
CA PRO A 28 21.26 8.57 27.16
C PRO A 28 21.20 9.23 28.55
N ASP A 29 20.42 8.67 29.48
CA ASP A 29 20.30 9.17 30.86
C ASP A 29 21.65 9.03 31.59
N LEU A 30 22.30 7.87 31.44
CA LEU A 30 23.62 7.61 32.02
C LEU A 30 24.69 8.59 31.50
N LEU A 31 24.73 8.81 30.18
CA LEU A 31 25.69 9.70 29.54
C LEU A 31 25.50 11.16 30.00
N VAL A 32 24.27 11.64 30.08
CA VAL A 32 23.98 13.00 30.56
C VAL A 32 24.39 13.16 32.03
N ASN A 33 24.09 12.18 32.88
CA ASN A 33 24.48 12.24 34.30
C ASN A 33 26.00 12.28 34.48
N LEU A 34 26.76 11.52 33.69
CA LEU A 34 28.22 11.56 33.73
C LEU A 34 28.80 12.89 33.24
N LEU A 35 28.20 13.48 32.20
CA LEU A 35 28.59 14.82 31.73
C LEU A 35 28.31 15.88 32.80
N HIS A 36 27.18 15.79 33.50
CA HIS A 36 26.87 16.66 34.64
C HIS A 36 27.87 16.50 35.79
N MET A 37 28.32 15.28 36.11
CA MET A 37 29.39 15.05 37.10
C MET A 37 30.71 15.74 36.69
N GLY A 38 30.96 15.84 35.38
CA GLY A 38 32.09 16.59 34.82
C GLY A 38 31.86 18.11 34.70
N ASN A 39 30.77 18.65 35.27
CA ASN A 39 30.33 20.05 35.11
C ASN A 39 30.12 20.49 33.65
N ILE A 40 29.82 19.55 32.74
CA ILE A 40 29.49 19.84 31.34
C ILE A 40 27.96 19.88 31.21
N PRO A 41 27.36 21.03 30.83
CA PRO A 41 25.91 21.11 30.62
C PRO A 41 25.49 20.22 29.46
N ALA A 42 24.66 19.22 29.75
CA ALA A 42 24.11 18.30 28.76
C ALA A 42 22.61 18.10 28.98
N ARG A 43 21.87 17.78 27.92
CA ARG A 43 20.45 17.45 28.02
C ARG A 43 20.03 16.41 26.99
N ILE A 44 19.02 15.63 27.34
CA ILE A 44 18.36 14.74 26.38
C ILE A 44 17.43 15.57 25.51
N VAL A 45 17.51 15.31 24.21
CA VAL A 45 16.57 15.83 23.23
C VAL A 45 16.01 14.67 22.43
N ARG A 46 14.80 14.85 21.90
CA ARG A 46 14.11 13.82 21.15
C ARG A 46 13.74 14.33 19.78
N GLY A 47 13.89 13.50 18.77
CA GLY A 47 13.53 13.86 17.41
C GLY A 47 13.12 12.69 16.55
N LEU A 48 12.75 13.02 15.32
CA LEU A 48 12.13 12.14 14.35
C LEU A 48 12.92 12.20 13.05
N HIS A 49 13.17 11.04 12.44
CA HIS A 49 13.66 11.00 11.07
C HIS A 49 12.49 11.26 10.12
N LEU A 50 12.63 12.28 9.30
CA LEU A 50 11.67 12.69 8.29
C LEU A 50 11.84 11.79 7.06
N GLU A 51 11.25 10.61 7.13
CA GLU A 51 11.21 9.66 6.02
C GLU A 51 9.77 9.47 5.54
N ASP A 52 9.56 9.72 4.25
CA ASP A 52 8.25 9.64 3.63
C ASP A 52 7.67 8.21 3.65
N GLY A 53 6.35 8.10 3.78
CA GLY A 53 5.61 6.83 3.71
C GLY A 53 5.79 5.88 4.90
N ARG A 54 6.61 6.24 5.90
CA ARG A 54 6.85 5.38 7.07
C ARG A 54 5.87 5.66 8.21
N ARG A 55 5.17 4.61 8.63
CA ARG A 55 4.20 4.62 9.74
C ARG A 55 4.84 4.04 11.00
N ARG A 56 4.38 4.49 12.17
CA ARG A 56 4.74 3.94 13.49
C ARG A 56 6.23 4.09 13.85
N GLN A 57 6.85 5.18 13.44
CA GLN A 57 8.24 5.47 13.76
C GLN A 57 8.40 5.78 15.25
N PRO A 58 9.41 5.19 15.93
CA PRO A 58 9.75 5.56 17.29
C PRO A 58 10.42 6.94 17.29
N ILE A 59 10.30 7.64 18.41
CA ILE A 59 11.11 8.83 18.65
C ILE A 59 12.53 8.41 19.01
N VAL A 60 13.53 9.14 18.51
CA VAL A 60 14.95 8.87 18.74
C VAL A 60 15.46 9.82 19.81
N ASP A 61 16.07 9.27 20.86
CA ASP A 61 16.76 10.02 21.91
C ASP A 61 18.17 10.39 21.43
N MET A 62 18.50 11.68 21.51
CA MET A 62 19.82 12.27 21.21
C MET A 62 20.29 13.08 22.44
N ILE A 63 21.56 13.46 22.45
CA ILE A 63 22.14 14.28 23.53
C ILE A 63 22.61 15.61 22.95
N GLU A 64 22.16 16.72 23.52
CA GLU A 64 22.77 18.03 23.28
C GLU A 64 23.77 18.33 24.40
N VAL A 65 24.99 18.72 24.03
CA VAL A 65 26.07 19.09 24.94
C VAL A 65 26.49 20.53 24.65
N TYR A 66 26.68 21.34 25.69
CA TYR A 66 27.12 22.71 25.56
C TYR A 66 28.65 22.81 25.64
N ASP A 67 29.28 23.29 24.57
CA ASP A 67 30.75 23.42 24.47
C ASP A 67 31.25 24.82 24.92
N GLY A 68 30.40 25.61 25.59
CA GLY A 68 30.74 26.97 26.04
C GLY A 68 30.29 28.08 25.08
N THR A 69 30.16 27.78 23.78
CA THR A 69 29.70 28.71 22.74
C THR A 69 28.33 28.32 22.18
N GLU A 70 28.13 27.05 21.85
CA GLU A 70 26.91 26.53 21.22
C GLU A 70 26.54 25.14 21.74
N TRP A 71 25.29 24.75 21.50
CA TRP A 71 24.80 23.39 21.77
C TRP A 71 25.08 22.51 20.57
N GLN A 72 25.81 21.42 20.80
CA GLN A 72 26.12 20.42 19.79
C GLN A 72 25.33 19.15 20.04
N LEU A 73 24.72 18.62 18.97
CA LEU A 73 23.94 17.39 19.01
C LEU A 73 24.85 16.18 18.80
N PHE A 74 24.67 15.14 19.62
CA PHE A 74 25.39 13.88 19.55
C PHE A 74 24.44 12.70 19.56
N ASP A 75 24.71 11.71 18.72
CA ASP A 75 24.06 10.41 18.78
C ASP A 75 24.68 9.57 19.92
N PRO A 76 23.89 9.15 20.92
CA PRO A 76 24.40 8.38 22.05
C PRO A 76 24.91 6.99 21.66
N LYS A 77 24.43 6.40 20.55
CA LYS A 77 24.81 5.06 20.08
C LYS A 77 26.03 5.07 19.16
N THR A 78 26.21 6.14 18.38
CA THR A 78 27.32 6.19 17.41
C THR A 78 28.42 7.18 17.78
N GLY A 79 28.14 8.13 18.69
CA GLY A 79 29.08 9.18 19.07
C GLY A 79 29.32 10.23 17.99
N LYS A 80 28.59 10.19 16.88
CA LYS A 80 28.69 11.19 15.81
C LYS A 80 28.09 12.51 16.27
N ALA A 81 28.82 13.59 16.01
CA ALA A 81 28.38 14.96 16.24
C ALA A 81 27.60 15.49 15.03
N GLY A 82 26.64 16.38 15.26
CA GLY A 82 25.88 17.08 14.23
C GLY A 82 24.43 16.62 14.10
N ASN A 83 23.65 17.38 13.33
CA ASN A 83 22.26 17.02 13.03
C ASN A 83 22.24 15.94 11.93
N PRO A 84 21.60 14.78 12.15
CA PRO A 84 21.44 13.80 11.09
C PRO A 84 20.62 14.37 9.91
N ASP A 85 20.88 13.85 8.71
CA ASP A 85 20.09 14.23 7.53
C ASP A 85 18.60 13.93 7.77
N ALA A 86 17.76 14.88 7.36
CA ALA A 86 16.31 14.81 7.52
C ALA A 86 15.84 14.57 8.98
N PHE A 87 16.56 15.07 9.99
CA PHE A 87 16.13 14.95 11.40
C PHE A 87 15.36 16.17 11.89
N PHE A 88 14.16 15.95 12.42
CA PHE A 88 13.35 16.97 13.06
C PHE A 88 13.45 16.88 14.58
N LEU A 89 13.93 17.94 15.22
CA LEU A 89 13.99 18.05 16.66
C LEU A 89 12.58 18.32 17.23
N TRP A 90 11.96 17.29 17.79
CA TRP A 90 10.60 17.35 18.31
C TRP A 90 10.54 17.99 19.71
N GLN A 91 11.47 17.63 20.58
CA GLN A 91 11.45 18.06 21.98
C GLN A 91 12.84 18.32 22.55
N ARG A 92 12.98 19.41 23.31
CA ARG A 92 14.15 19.71 24.14
C ARG A 92 13.81 19.59 25.62
N GLY A 93 14.65 18.89 26.39
CA GLY A 93 14.57 18.83 27.86
C GLY A 93 13.75 17.66 28.42
N ALA A 94 13.71 17.58 29.75
CA ALA A 94 13.32 16.38 30.51
C ALA A 94 11.81 16.21 30.76
N LYS A 95 10.92 16.92 30.05
CA LYS A 95 9.48 16.70 30.19
C LYS A 95 9.11 15.32 29.60
N SER A 96 8.25 14.56 30.26
CA SER A 96 7.78 13.29 29.70
C SER A 96 7.03 13.55 28.38
N LEU A 97 7.25 12.69 27.36
CA LEU A 97 6.46 12.74 26.12
C LEU A 97 5.00 12.37 26.35
N LEU A 98 4.76 11.52 27.35
CA LEU A 98 3.47 11.00 27.70
C LEU A 98 3.44 10.84 29.22
N ASP A 99 2.45 11.43 29.86
CA ASP A 99 2.15 11.22 31.28
C ASP A 99 0.90 10.35 31.39
N VAL A 100 0.99 9.23 32.10
CA VAL A 100 -0.06 8.21 32.15
C VAL A 100 -0.37 7.85 33.59
N MET A 101 -1.63 7.98 33.97
CA MET A 101 -2.12 7.52 35.27
C MET A 101 -2.94 6.23 35.09
N GLY A 102 -2.60 5.18 35.85
CA GLY A 102 -3.34 3.90 35.86
C GLY A 102 -3.14 3.00 34.64
N GLY A 103 -2.29 3.39 33.68
CA GLY A 103 -1.93 2.59 32.51
C GLY A 103 -0.58 1.89 32.66
N VAL A 104 -0.38 0.81 31.91
CA VAL A 104 0.90 0.09 31.80
C VAL A 104 1.30 -0.05 30.32
N ASN A 105 2.60 -0.02 30.01
CA ASN A 105 3.15 -0.21 28.66
C ASN A 105 2.63 0.77 27.59
N SER A 106 2.49 2.05 27.92
CA SER A 106 2.08 3.07 26.96
C SER A 106 3.24 3.48 26.03
N ASP A 107 2.94 3.65 24.74
CA ASP A 107 3.93 3.94 23.70
C ASP A 107 3.40 5.02 22.75
N VAL A 108 4.29 5.93 22.33
CA VAL A 108 3.97 7.02 21.39
C VAL A 108 4.68 6.74 20.07
N LYS A 109 3.92 6.72 18.98
CA LYS A 109 4.45 6.47 17.62
C LYS A 109 4.06 7.59 16.68
N PHE A 110 4.99 7.95 15.80
CA PHE A 110 4.80 9.01 14.81
C PHE A 110 4.64 8.43 13.41
N SER A 111 3.96 9.17 12.54
CA SER A 111 3.89 8.86 11.10
C SER A 111 4.23 10.13 10.34
N ILE A 112 5.12 10.02 9.36
CA ILE A 112 5.59 11.16 8.56
C ILE A 112 5.23 10.91 7.10
N ILE A 113 4.73 11.96 6.44
CA ILE A 113 4.50 11.99 5.01
C ILE A 113 5.10 13.26 4.41
N SER A 114 5.69 13.11 3.23
CA SER A 114 6.08 14.24 2.39
C SER A 114 4.97 14.49 1.39
N GLN A 115 4.54 15.75 1.29
CA GLN A 115 3.49 16.14 0.34
C GLN A 115 3.91 17.39 -0.42
N ASN A 116 3.70 17.36 -1.73
CA ASN A 116 3.80 18.55 -2.58
C ASN A 116 2.41 19.20 -2.64
N ILE A 117 2.20 20.22 -1.82
CA ILE A 117 0.96 21.01 -1.83
C ILE A 117 1.08 22.08 -2.93
N PRO A 118 0.12 22.19 -3.86
CA PRO A 118 0.09 23.27 -4.84
C PRO A 118 0.07 24.66 -4.17
N THR A 119 0.83 25.62 -4.71
CA THR A 119 0.98 26.96 -4.12
C THR A 119 -0.35 27.71 -3.94
N ARG A 120 -1.33 27.47 -4.83
CA ARG A 120 -2.68 28.03 -4.72
C ARG A 120 -3.39 27.58 -3.45
N GLU A 121 -3.20 26.33 -3.05
CA GLU A 121 -3.85 25.76 -1.87
C GLU A 121 -3.18 26.23 -0.59
N LEU A 122 -1.84 26.36 -0.57
CA LEU A 122 -1.12 27.03 0.53
C LEU A 122 -1.60 28.48 0.75
N ALA A 123 -1.86 29.21 -0.33
CA ALA A 123 -2.41 30.57 -0.24
C ALA A 123 -3.85 30.59 0.32
N LEU A 124 -4.65 29.57 0.01
CA LEU A 124 -6.02 29.42 0.52
C LEU A 124 -6.03 28.99 2.00
N THR A 125 -5.12 28.11 2.43
CA THR A 125 -4.93 27.70 3.84
C THR A 125 -4.25 28.77 4.71
N GLN A 126 -3.56 29.76 4.11
CA GLN A 126 -3.16 30.97 4.81
C GLN A 126 -4.31 31.99 4.88
N ALA A 127 -5.19 32.01 3.88
CA ALA A 127 -6.39 32.85 3.86
C ALA A 127 -7.52 32.34 4.78
N THR A 128 -7.43 31.12 5.34
CA THR A 128 -8.42 30.54 6.28
C THR A 128 -8.48 31.21 7.66
N GLN A 129 -7.77 32.31 7.92
CA GLN A 129 -8.12 33.15 9.08
C GLN A 129 -9.50 33.83 8.92
N ASP A 130 -10.06 33.89 7.71
CA ASP A 130 -11.31 34.62 7.41
C ASP A 130 -12.54 33.74 7.06
N GLY A 131 -12.60 32.48 7.52
CA GLY A 131 -13.88 31.76 7.68
C GLY A 131 -14.68 31.44 6.40
N ALA A 132 -14.06 30.86 5.38
CA ALA A 132 -14.79 30.38 4.19
C ALA A 132 -15.27 28.92 4.36
N ALA A 133 -16.57 28.74 4.66
CA ALA A 133 -17.26 27.46 4.84
C ALA A 133 -17.24 26.48 3.64
N LEU A 134 -16.65 26.89 2.50
CA LEU A 134 -16.48 26.03 1.33
C LEU A 134 -15.12 25.29 1.32
N ILE A 135 -14.18 25.62 2.22
CA ILE A 135 -12.84 25.01 2.30
C ILE A 135 -12.84 23.71 3.13
N ASP A 136 -13.85 23.51 3.99
CA ASP A 136 -14.05 22.27 4.75
C ASP A 136 -14.34 21.04 3.87
N PHE A 137 -14.64 21.23 2.58
CA PHE A 137 -14.88 20.16 1.60
C PHE A 137 -13.64 19.68 0.83
N SER A 138 -12.44 20.14 1.19
CA SER A 138 -11.20 19.63 0.58
C SER A 138 -10.85 18.23 1.10
N ILE A 139 -10.45 17.31 0.22
CA ILE A 139 -10.01 15.96 0.63
C ILE A 139 -8.79 16.04 1.57
N TYR A 140 -8.00 17.11 1.47
CA TYR A 140 -6.83 17.39 2.30
C TYR A 140 -7.14 17.74 3.76
N SER A 141 -8.37 18.15 4.08
CA SER A 141 -8.78 18.39 5.47
C SER A 141 -9.06 17.10 6.25
N LEU A 142 -9.21 15.97 5.55
CA LEU A 142 -9.53 14.69 6.16
C LEU A 142 -8.30 14.08 6.85
N PRO A 143 -8.48 13.26 7.91
CA PRO A 143 -7.42 12.42 8.45
C PRO A 143 -6.72 11.60 7.36
N LEU A 144 -5.39 11.44 7.46
CA LEU A 144 -4.55 10.76 6.46
C LEU A 144 -5.04 9.34 6.12
N GLU A 145 -5.63 8.65 7.09
CA GLU A 145 -6.21 7.32 6.90
C GLU A 145 -7.39 7.35 5.92
N ILE A 146 -8.24 8.37 6.02
CA ILE A 146 -9.40 8.57 5.15
C ILE A 146 -8.93 9.05 3.76
N GLN A 147 -7.92 9.92 3.69
CA GLN A 147 -7.34 10.36 2.42
C GLN A 147 -6.82 9.19 1.57
N ASN A 148 -6.16 8.21 2.19
CA ASN A 148 -5.68 7.01 1.48
C ASN A 148 -6.83 6.18 0.90
N ALA A 149 -7.97 6.08 1.59
CA ALA A 149 -9.14 5.41 1.05
C ALA A 149 -9.68 6.16 -0.18
N PHE A 150 -9.74 7.50 -0.11
CA PHE A 150 -10.18 8.32 -1.24
C PHE A 150 -9.27 8.20 -2.45
N LYS A 151 -7.95 8.18 -2.28
CA LYS A 151 -6.99 7.92 -3.38
C LYS A 151 -7.34 6.66 -4.16
N ILE A 152 -7.61 5.57 -3.45
CA ILE A 152 -7.96 4.28 -4.07
C ILE A 152 -9.31 4.37 -4.79
N ILE A 153 -10.32 4.99 -4.17
CA ILE A 153 -11.66 5.13 -4.76
C ILE A 153 -11.61 5.96 -6.05
N LEU A 154 -10.88 7.07 -6.04
CA LEU A 154 -10.73 7.97 -7.19
C LEU A 154 -10.00 7.31 -8.38
N LEU A 155 -9.18 6.28 -8.14
CA LEU A 155 -8.53 5.51 -9.21
C LEU A 155 -9.46 4.48 -9.88
N ILE A 156 -10.54 4.05 -9.25
CA ILE A 156 -11.46 3.02 -9.81
C ILE A 156 -11.98 3.40 -11.20
N PRO A 157 -12.47 4.64 -11.44
CA PRO A 157 -12.94 5.05 -12.76
C PRO A 157 -11.88 4.95 -13.86
N ILE A 158 -10.60 5.15 -13.54
CA ILE A 158 -9.49 4.95 -14.49
C ILE A 158 -9.40 3.48 -14.88
N GLY A 159 -9.51 2.57 -13.91
CA GLY A 159 -9.58 1.13 -14.17
C GLY A 159 -10.75 0.78 -15.09
N VAL A 160 -11.94 1.35 -14.85
CA VAL A 160 -13.14 1.17 -15.69
C VAL A 160 -12.91 1.66 -17.12
N LEU A 161 -12.28 2.82 -17.30
CA LEU A 161 -11.94 3.33 -18.63
C LEU A 161 -11.08 2.32 -19.41
N VAL A 162 -10.06 1.74 -18.77
CA VAL A 162 -9.20 0.72 -19.40
C VAL A 162 -10.03 -0.49 -19.83
N VAL A 163 -10.93 -0.99 -18.97
CA VAL A 163 -11.81 -2.10 -19.34
C VAL A 163 -12.67 -1.76 -20.54
N LEU A 164 -13.28 -0.57 -20.56
CA LEU A 164 -14.11 -0.12 -21.67
C LEU A 164 -13.32 -0.04 -22.98
N ILE A 165 -12.13 0.54 -22.97
CA ILE A 165 -11.26 0.61 -24.16
C ILE A 165 -10.93 -0.80 -24.65
N MET A 166 -10.54 -1.70 -23.74
CA MET A 166 -10.18 -3.09 -24.09
C MET A 166 -11.38 -3.88 -24.63
N ARG A 167 -12.58 -3.64 -24.10
CA ARG A 167 -13.80 -4.33 -24.54
C ARG A 167 -14.37 -3.75 -25.84
N ILE A 168 -14.38 -2.43 -25.99
CA ILE A 168 -15.06 -1.73 -27.09
C ILE A 168 -14.12 -1.53 -28.27
N MET A 169 -12.90 -1.02 -28.06
CA MET A 169 -11.95 -0.78 -29.15
C MET A 169 -11.18 -2.04 -29.52
N VAL A 170 -10.62 -2.75 -28.53
CA VAL A 170 -9.78 -3.93 -28.80
C VAL A 170 -10.65 -5.15 -29.10
N GLY A 171 -11.72 -5.36 -28.33
CA GLY A 171 -12.61 -6.52 -28.46
C GLY A 171 -12.19 -7.73 -27.64
N LEU A 172 -11.44 -7.51 -26.55
CA LEU A 172 -10.99 -8.58 -25.67
C LEU A 172 -12.17 -9.12 -24.86
N ARG A 173 -12.30 -10.46 -24.82
CA ARG A 173 -13.30 -11.13 -23.97
C ARG A 173 -12.78 -11.19 -22.54
N THR A 174 -13.60 -10.76 -21.59
CA THR A 174 -13.31 -10.78 -20.15
C THR A 174 -14.51 -11.35 -19.43
N SER A 175 -14.28 -12.01 -18.30
CA SER A 175 -15.33 -12.56 -17.43
C SER A 175 -16.09 -11.42 -16.73
N GLY A 176 -17.01 -10.80 -17.45
CA GLY A 176 -17.75 -9.61 -17.03
C GLY A 176 -16.99 -8.29 -17.21
N THR A 177 -17.68 -7.18 -16.98
CA THR A 177 -17.16 -5.81 -17.12
C THR A 177 -16.48 -5.29 -15.86
N PHE A 178 -16.97 -5.70 -14.69
CA PHE A 178 -16.48 -5.19 -13.41
C PHE A 178 -15.30 -6.00 -12.84
N MET A 179 -15.26 -7.29 -13.17
CA MET A 179 -14.28 -8.21 -12.61
C MET A 179 -12.81 -7.81 -12.84
N PRO A 180 -12.37 -7.38 -14.05
CA PRO A 180 -10.98 -6.97 -14.24
C PRO A 180 -10.60 -5.77 -13.36
N VAL A 181 -11.54 -4.85 -13.10
CA VAL A 181 -11.33 -3.71 -12.20
C VAL A 181 -11.14 -4.17 -10.76
N LEU A 182 -11.96 -5.12 -10.30
CA LEU A 182 -11.82 -5.71 -8.96
C LEU A 182 -10.47 -6.41 -8.80
N ILE A 183 -10.05 -7.20 -9.79
CA ILE A 183 -8.73 -7.86 -9.76
C ILE A 183 -7.60 -6.81 -9.71
N ALA A 184 -7.68 -5.73 -10.50
CA ALA A 184 -6.71 -4.64 -10.46
C ALA A 184 -6.66 -3.97 -9.07
N MET A 185 -7.82 -3.76 -8.44
CA MET A 185 -7.92 -3.24 -7.07
C MET A 185 -7.27 -4.16 -6.04
N ALA A 186 -7.40 -5.48 -6.20
CA ALA A 186 -6.69 -6.44 -5.38
C ALA A 186 -5.16 -6.32 -5.54
N PHE A 187 -4.67 -6.10 -6.77
CA PHE A 187 -3.25 -5.88 -7.06
C PHE A 187 -2.72 -4.55 -6.52
N LEU A 188 -3.53 -3.49 -6.45
CA LEU A 188 -3.12 -2.23 -5.82
C LEU A 188 -2.76 -2.41 -4.33
N GLN A 189 -3.43 -3.32 -3.63
CA GLN A 189 -3.12 -3.61 -2.22
C GLN A 189 -2.02 -4.66 -2.04
N THR A 190 -1.95 -5.66 -2.93
CA THR A 190 -1.05 -6.82 -2.80
C THR A 190 0.26 -6.70 -3.59
N GLN A 191 0.40 -5.64 -4.39
CA GLN A 191 1.40 -5.48 -5.45
C GLN A 191 1.20 -6.48 -6.61
N LEU A 192 1.64 -6.10 -7.81
CA LEU A 192 1.37 -6.90 -9.01
C LEU A 192 1.95 -8.30 -8.95
N LEU A 193 3.23 -8.45 -8.62
CA LEU A 193 3.91 -9.74 -8.73
C LEU A 193 3.42 -10.75 -7.68
N PRO A 194 3.36 -10.41 -6.37
CA PRO A 194 2.77 -11.32 -5.37
C PRO A 194 1.29 -11.57 -5.63
N GLY A 195 0.54 -10.52 -6.00
CA GLY A 195 -0.88 -10.62 -6.33
C GLY A 195 -1.15 -11.57 -7.49
N LEU A 196 -0.36 -11.50 -8.56
CA LEU A 196 -0.47 -12.37 -9.73
C LEU A 196 -0.21 -13.84 -9.37
N VAL A 197 0.83 -14.10 -8.58
CA VAL A 197 1.17 -15.47 -8.12
C VAL A 197 0.04 -16.03 -7.26
N ILE A 198 -0.47 -15.26 -6.30
CA ILE A 198 -1.59 -15.66 -5.43
C ILE A 198 -2.85 -15.90 -6.27
N PHE A 199 -3.17 -15.00 -7.20
CA PHE A 199 -4.33 -15.11 -8.08
C PHE A 199 -4.29 -16.39 -8.91
N ILE A 200 -3.20 -16.62 -9.64
CA ILE A 200 -3.05 -17.80 -10.51
C ILE A 200 -3.08 -19.08 -9.68
N SER A 201 -2.38 -19.11 -8.54
CA SER A 201 -2.39 -20.25 -7.62
C SER A 201 -3.81 -20.57 -7.15
N LEU A 202 -4.55 -19.58 -6.64
CA LEU A 202 -5.87 -19.79 -6.08
C LEU A 202 -6.90 -20.17 -7.14
N VAL A 203 -6.89 -19.53 -8.31
CA VAL A 203 -7.78 -19.89 -9.42
C VAL A 203 -7.49 -21.31 -9.89
N SER A 204 -6.21 -21.68 -10.05
CA SER A 204 -5.83 -23.03 -10.47
C SER A 204 -6.27 -24.09 -9.47
N ILE A 205 -6.03 -23.87 -8.18
CA ILE A 205 -6.43 -24.81 -7.12
C ILE A 205 -7.96 -24.87 -7.00
N GLY A 206 -8.65 -23.73 -7.06
CA GLY A 206 -10.11 -23.65 -6.99
C GLY A 206 -10.78 -24.42 -8.14
N LEU A 207 -10.28 -24.26 -9.37
CA LEU A 207 -10.75 -25.03 -10.52
C LEU A 207 -10.41 -26.53 -10.39
N TRP A 208 -9.25 -26.88 -9.84
CA TRP A 208 -8.86 -28.26 -9.60
C TRP A 208 -9.77 -28.96 -8.58
N ILE A 209 -10.00 -28.34 -7.42
CA ILE A 209 -10.95 -28.82 -6.39
C ILE A 209 -12.33 -28.99 -6.97
N ARG A 210 -12.75 -28.05 -7.81
CA ARG A 210 -14.04 -28.13 -8.47
C ARG A 210 -14.14 -29.33 -9.40
N SER A 211 -13.10 -29.63 -10.19
CA SER A 211 -13.07 -30.84 -11.02
C SER A 211 -13.18 -32.12 -10.19
N PHE A 212 -12.76 -32.10 -8.93
CA PHE A 212 -12.97 -33.20 -7.98
C PHE A 212 -14.42 -33.23 -7.47
N LEU A 213 -14.98 -32.09 -7.07
CA LEU A 213 -16.36 -31.96 -6.58
C LEU A 213 -17.44 -32.16 -7.66
N SER A 214 -17.13 -31.94 -8.93
CA SER A 214 -18.10 -32.10 -10.03
C SER A 214 -18.49 -33.56 -10.26
N GLN A 215 -17.69 -34.52 -9.78
CA GLN A 215 -18.03 -35.95 -9.77
C GLN A 215 -19.12 -36.29 -8.75
N GLN A 216 -19.44 -35.34 -7.85
CA GLN A 216 -20.47 -35.51 -6.83
C GLN A 216 -21.77 -34.82 -7.28
N ASN A 217 -22.89 -35.52 -7.10
CA ASN A 217 -24.24 -35.04 -7.43
C ASN A 217 -24.75 -33.98 -6.41
N MET A 218 -23.98 -32.92 -6.22
CA MET A 218 -24.31 -31.81 -5.33
C MET A 218 -25.20 -30.78 -6.04
N LEU A 219 -26.10 -30.15 -5.27
CA LEU A 219 -26.82 -28.96 -5.70
C LEU A 219 -25.82 -27.84 -6.02
N LEU A 220 -26.08 -27.05 -7.07
CA LEU A 220 -25.20 -25.98 -7.56
C LEU A 220 -24.73 -25.04 -6.43
N VAL A 221 -25.67 -24.63 -5.57
CA VAL A 221 -25.40 -23.73 -4.43
C VAL A 221 -24.46 -24.37 -3.41
N ALA A 222 -24.69 -25.65 -3.07
CA ALA A 222 -23.84 -26.38 -2.12
C ALA A 222 -22.43 -26.60 -2.67
N ARG A 223 -22.31 -26.85 -3.97
CA ARG A 223 -21.02 -27.00 -4.67
C ARG A 223 -20.21 -25.71 -4.64
N LEU A 224 -20.83 -24.57 -4.98
CA LEU A 224 -20.17 -23.26 -4.95
C LEU A 224 -19.71 -22.88 -3.54
N GLY A 225 -20.57 -23.09 -2.53
CA GLY A 225 -20.20 -22.87 -1.13
C GLY A 225 -19.00 -23.72 -0.69
N ALA A 226 -18.96 -25.00 -1.06
CA ALA A 226 -17.83 -25.88 -0.73
C ALA A 226 -16.51 -25.38 -1.36
N VAL A 227 -16.53 -24.96 -2.63
CA VAL A 227 -15.34 -24.40 -3.30
C VAL A 227 -14.83 -23.16 -2.56
N ILE A 228 -15.73 -22.22 -2.21
CA ILE A 228 -15.36 -20.99 -1.49
C ILE A 228 -14.75 -21.33 -0.13
N ILE A 229 -15.34 -22.24 0.64
CA ILE A 229 -14.82 -22.66 1.95
C ILE A 229 -13.40 -23.23 1.81
N VAL A 230 -13.17 -24.12 0.84
CA VAL A 230 -11.85 -24.73 0.65
C VAL A 230 -10.81 -23.68 0.22
N VAL A 231 -11.18 -22.73 -0.64
CA VAL A 231 -10.32 -21.60 -1.02
C VAL A 231 -9.94 -20.76 0.21
N ILE A 232 -10.90 -20.43 1.08
CA ILE A 232 -10.63 -19.69 2.31
C ILE A 232 -9.68 -20.47 3.22
N LEU A 233 -9.88 -21.79 3.36
CA LEU A 233 -8.99 -22.65 4.14
C LEU A 233 -7.56 -22.68 3.57
N ILE A 234 -7.41 -22.74 2.25
CA ILE A 234 -6.12 -22.67 1.57
C ILE A 234 -5.46 -21.31 1.80
N MET A 235 -6.20 -20.22 1.70
CA MET A 235 -5.67 -18.88 1.99
C MET A 235 -5.19 -18.76 3.43
N ALA A 236 -5.96 -19.29 4.40
CA ALA A 236 -5.55 -19.34 5.79
C ALA A 236 -4.27 -20.17 5.99
N ALA A 237 -4.19 -21.35 5.36
CA ALA A 237 -3.01 -22.21 5.42
C ALA A 237 -1.77 -21.56 4.79
N MET A 238 -1.91 -20.95 3.61
CA MET A 238 -0.84 -20.22 2.92
C MET A 238 -0.35 -19.03 3.74
N SER A 239 -1.25 -18.29 4.41
CA SER A 239 -0.90 -17.16 5.27
C SER A 239 -0.06 -17.62 6.48
N ILE A 240 -0.47 -18.71 7.13
CA ILE A 240 0.29 -19.32 8.25
C ILE A 240 1.65 -19.83 7.77
N LEU A 241 1.70 -20.49 6.60
CA LEU A 241 2.94 -21.03 6.04
C LEU A 241 3.91 -19.90 5.65
N SER A 242 3.40 -18.83 5.05
CA SER A 242 4.19 -17.66 4.66
C SER A 242 4.78 -16.94 5.88
N TRP A 243 4.02 -16.82 6.97
CA TRP A 243 4.52 -16.30 8.24
C TRP A 243 5.69 -17.12 8.77
N LYS A 244 5.58 -18.46 8.73
CA LYS A 244 6.66 -19.36 9.15
C LYS A 244 7.89 -19.30 8.23
N MET A 245 7.72 -19.01 6.95
CA MET A 245 8.82 -18.85 5.99
C MET A 245 9.46 -17.45 6.00
N GLY A 246 8.99 -16.53 6.85
CA GLY A 246 9.52 -15.16 6.91
C GLY A 246 9.15 -14.31 5.68
N ILE A 247 8.27 -14.80 4.81
CA ILE A 247 7.75 -14.06 3.65
C ILE A 247 6.63 -13.16 4.18
N THR A 248 6.98 -11.93 4.58
CA THR A 248 6.04 -10.97 5.15
C THR A 248 5.04 -10.41 4.13
N GLN A 249 5.33 -10.54 2.83
CA GLN A 249 4.45 -10.02 1.76
C GLN A 249 3.12 -10.80 1.60
N ALA A 250 3.03 -12.08 2.01
CA ALA A 250 1.76 -12.80 1.91
C ALA A 250 0.80 -12.52 3.07
N LEU A 251 1.27 -11.85 4.14
CA LEU A 251 0.45 -11.50 5.30
C LEU A 251 -0.36 -10.22 5.12
N THR A 252 -0.05 -9.43 4.09
CA THR A 252 -0.73 -8.17 3.78
C THR A 252 -2.03 -8.33 3.00
N VAL A 253 -2.51 -9.57 2.77
CA VAL A 253 -3.82 -9.79 2.16
C VAL A 253 -4.91 -9.42 3.17
N THR A 254 -5.41 -8.19 3.09
CA THR A 254 -6.58 -7.75 3.86
C THR A 254 -7.84 -8.50 3.42
N PHE A 255 -8.93 -8.42 4.19
CA PHE A 255 -10.21 -9.05 3.84
C PHE A 255 -10.74 -8.64 2.46
N PHE A 256 -10.39 -7.45 1.98
CA PHE A 256 -10.96 -6.90 0.75
C PHE A 256 -10.44 -7.61 -0.53
N PRO A 257 -9.11 -7.70 -0.80
CA PRO A 257 -8.57 -8.55 -1.86
C PRO A 257 -9.01 -10.02 -1.73
N MET A 258 -9.13 -10.54 -0.50
CA MET A 258 -9.59 -11.90 -0.26
C MET A 258 -11.01 -12.13 -0.78
N ILE A 259 -11.96 -11.23 -0.47
CA ILE A 259 -13.34 -11.31 -0.97
C ILE A 259 -13.38 -11.22 -2.50
N ILE A 260 -12.59 -10.33 -3.10
CA ILE A 260 -12.48 -10.18 -4.55
C ILE A 260 -11.97 -11.47 -5.21
N LEU A 261 -10.94 -12.08 -4.63
CA LEU A 261 -10.37 -13.33 -5.12
C LEU A 261 -11.37 -14.48 -5.02
N ALA A 262 -12.07 -14.59 -3.89
CA ALA A 262 -13.12 -15.60 -3.69
C ALA A 262 -14.26 -15.45 -4.71
N TRP A 263 -14.78 -14.22 -4.88
CA TRP A 263 -15.77 -13.88 -5.90
C TRP A 263 -15.27 -14.23 -7.31
N THR A 264 -13.99 -13.98 -7.57
CA THR A 264 -13.39 -14.29 -8.87
C THR A 264 -13.40 -15.79 -9.14
N ILE A 265 -13.02 -16.59 -8.15
CA ILE A 265 -13.00 -18.05 -8.27
C ILE A 265 -14.42 -18.59 -8.44
N GLU A 266 -15.39 -18.06 -7.72
CA GLU A 266 -16.80 -18.41 -7.89
C GLU A 266 -17.27 -18.17 -9.33
N ARG A 267 -17.04 -16.97 -9.87
CA ARG A 267 -17.43 -16.62 -11.23
C ARG A 267 -16.73 -17.47 -12.28
N MET A 268 -15.42 -17.72 -12.13
CA MET A 268 -14.66 -18.59 -13.03
C MET A 268 -15.13 -20.05 -12.94
N SER A 269 -15.52 -20.49 -11.75
CA SER A 269 -16.13 -21.80 -11.56
C SER A 269 -17.47 -21.87 -12.31
N ILE A 270 -18.38 -20.91 -12.15
CA ILE A 270 -19.65 -20.91 -12.88
C ILE A 270 -19.41 -20.91 -14.40
N LEU A 271 -18.54 -20.03 -14.90
CA LEU A 271 -18.19 -19.95 -16.32
C LEU A 271 -17.66 -21.28 -16.87
N TRP A 272 -16.87 -22.01 -16.07
CA TRP A 272 -16.40 -23.33 -16.46
C TRP A 272 -17.53 -24.37 -16.51
N GLU A 273 -18.63 -24.21 -15.74
CA GLU A 273 -19.82 -25.08 -15.93
C GLU A 273 -20.56 -24.76 -17.22
N GLU A 274 -20.78 -23.47 -17.46
CA GLU A 274 -21.72 -23.00 -18.47
C GLU A 274 -21.09 -23.05 -19.87
N GLU A 275 -19.82 -22.65 -19.99
CA GLU A 275 -19.14 -22.46 -21.28
C GLU A 275 -17.93 -23.40 -21.46
N GLY A 276 -17.45 -24.01 -20.36
CA GLY A 276 -16.38 -24.99 -20.38
C GLY A 276 -14.96 -24.41 -20.22
N PRO A 277 -13.93 -25.28 -20.16
CA PRO A 277 -12.57 -24.91 -19.74
C PRO A 277 -11.86 -23.96 -20.71
N LYS A 278 -12.13 -24.06 -22.02
CA LYS A 278 -11.47 -23.23 -23.04
C LYS A 278 -11.86 -21.76 -22.90
N ASP A 279 -13.15 -21.49 -22.70
CA ASP A 279 -13.64 -20.13 -22.53
C ASP A 279 -13.17 -19.54 -21.20
N VAL A 280 -13.05 -20.33 -20.13
CA VAL A 280 -12.50 -19.85 -18.85
C VAL A 280 -11.04 -19.41 -18.96
N VAL A 281 -10.21 -20.17 -19.67
CA VAL A 281 -8.81 -19.76 -19.88
C VAL A 281 -8.74 -18.48 -20.72
N LYS A 282 -9.62 -18.36 -21.73
CA LYS A 282 -9.65 -17.19 -22.61
C LYS A 282 -10.17 -15.94 -21.89
N GLU A 283 -11.30 -16.04 -21.20
CA GLU A 283 -11.92 -14.93 -20.47
C GLU A 283 -11.17 -14.60 -19.19
N GLY A 284 -10.65 -15.60 -18.49
CA GLY A 284 -9.80 -15.42 -17.32
C GLY A 284 -8.46 -14.78 -17.67
N GLY A 285 -7.80 -15.26 -18.73
CA GLY A 285 -6.59 -14.63 -19.26
C GLY A 285 -6.85 -13.20 -19.74
N GLY A 286 -7.97 -12.98 -20.44
CA GLY A 286 -8.39 -11.64 -20.87
C GLY A 286 -8.64 -10.69 -19.68
N SER A 287 -9.38 -11.15 -18.67
CA SER A 287 -9.60 -10.39 -17.43
C SER A 287 -8.29 -10.08 -16.71
N LEU A 288 -7.36 -11.03 -16.64
CA LEU A 288 -6.07 -10.85 -15.97
C LEU A 288 -5.17 -9.85 -16.70
N LEU A 289 -5.15 -9.91 -18.04
CA LEU A 289 -4.42 -8.97 -18.87
C LEU A 289 -4.95 -7.55 -18.67
N VAL A 290 -6.28 -7.37 -18.75
CA VAL A 290 -6.91 -6.07 -18.53
C VAL A 290 -6.67 -5.58 -17.11
N ALA A 291 -6.80 -6.44 -16.11
CA ALA A 291 -6.51 -6.10 -14.72
C ALA A 291 -5.06 -5.63 -14.52
N THR A 292 -4.11 -6.29 -15.19
CA THR A 292 -2.69 -5.92 -15.17
C THR A 292 -2.47 -4.54 -15.81
N MET A 293 -3.10 -4.27 -16.95
CA MET A 293 -3.01 -2.95 -17.61
C MET A 293 -3.67 -1.85 -16.78
N SER A 294 -4.85 -2.12 -16.20
CA SER A 294 -5.54 -1.21 -15.28
C SER A 294 -4.65 -0.92 -14.07
N TYR A 295 -4.04 -1.94 -13.46
CA TYR A 295 -3.11 -1.77 -12.34
C TYR A 295 -1.92 -0.89 -12.72
N LEU A 296 -1.28 -1.13 -13.88
CA LEU A 296 -0.12 -0.35 -14.32
C LEU A 296 -0.47 1.13 -14.55
N LEU A 297 -1.68 1.40 -15.06
CA LEU A 297 -2.13 2.77 -15.24
C LEU A 297 -2.50 3.44 -13.90
N MET A 298 -3.20 2.72 -13.02
CA MET A 298 -3.64 3.22 -11.71
C MET A 298 -2.47 3.43 -10.73
N SER A 299 -1.41 2.61 -10.85
CA SER A 299 -0.19 2.73 -10.03
C SER A 299 0.81 3.77 -10.56
N ASN A 300 0.52 4.40 -11.71
CA ASN A 300 1.36 5.48 -12.22
C ASN A 300 1.21 6.73 -11.35
N HIS A 301 2.34 7.26 -10.86
CA HIS A 301 2.39 8.42 -9.99
C HIS A 301 1.68 9.65 -10.57
N ILE A 302 1.78 9.87 -11.89
CA ILE A 302 1.13 11.01 -12.56
C ILE A 302 -0.38 10.85 -12.51
N VAL A 303 -0.89 9.64 -12.79
CA VAL A 303 -2.33 9.37 -12.80
C VAL A 303 -2.90 9.49 -11.38
N GLU A 304 -2.20 8.92 -10.39
CA GLU A 304 -2.56 9.00 -8.98
C GLU A 304 -2.64 10.45 -8.51
N GLN A 305 -1.59 11.24 -8.73
CA GLN A 305 -1.55 12.65 -8.33
C GLN A 305 -2.60 13.48 -9.04
N LEU A 306 -2.76 13.31 -10.36
CA LEU A 306 -3.71 14.10 -11.14
C LEU A 306 -5.14 13.82 -10.68
N THR A 307 -5.47 12.56 -10.43
CA THR A 307 -6.80 12.09 -10.04
C THR A 307 -7.15 12.48 -8.60
N PHE A 308 -6.15 12.53 -7.71
CA PHE A 308 -6.34 12.97 -6.33
C PHE A 308 -6.41 14.50 -6.20
N ASN A 309 -5.58 15.23 -6.95
CA ASN A 309 -5.51 16.70 -6.88
C ASN A 309 -6.65 17.38 -7.64
N PHE A 310 -7.16 16.75 -8.71
CA PHE A 310 -8.24 17.29 -9.54
C PHE A 310 -9.37 16.26 -9.70
N PRO A 311 -10.19 16.04 -8.64
CA PRO A 311 -11.35 15.15 -8.73
C PRO A 311 -12.35 15.55 -9.82
N GLU A 312 -12.36 16.80 -10.29
CA GLU A 312 -13.22 17.27 -11.37
C GLU A 312 -12.95 16.54 -12.69
N LEU A 313 -11.74 15.99 -12.87
CA LEU A 313 -11.40 15.15 -14.03
C LEU A 313 -12.26 13.90 -14.11
N MET A 314 -12.88 13.45 -13.01
CA MET A 314 -13.84 12.35 -13.03
C MET A 314 -15.07 12.68 -13.89
N LEU A 315 -15.48 13.95 -13.98
CA LEU A 315 -16.57 14.37 -14.86
C LEU A 315 -16.15 14.30 -16.34
N THR A 316 -14.92 14.71 -16.65
CA THR A 316 -14.35 14.54 -18.00
C THR A 316 -14.26 13.07 -18.37
N LEU A 317 -13.77 12.24 -17.44
CA LEU A 317 -13.67 10.80 -17.60
C LEU A 317 -15.05 10.17 -17.82
N LEU A 318 -16.06 10.58 -17.06
CA LEU A 318 -17.45 10.18 -17.26
C LEU A 318 -17.92 10.51 -18.68
N GLY A 319 -17.65 11.72 -19.17
CA GLY A 319 -17.94 12.12 -20.55
C GLY A 319 -17.28 11.20 -21.57
N ILE A 320 -15.99 10.87 -21.40
CA ILE A 320 -15.26 9.93 -22.26
C ILE A 320 -15.91 8.54 -22.21
N VAL A 321 -16.25 8.04 -21.03
CA VAL A 321 -16.92 6.75 -20.85
C VAL A 321 -18.27 6.70 -21.56
N LEU A 322 -19.08 7.77 -21.46
CA LEU A 322 -20.36 7.88 -22.16
C LEU A 322 -20.19 7.91 -23.68
N LEU A 323 -19.20 8.65 -24.19
CA LEU A 323 -18.87 8.68 -25.62
C LEU A 323 -18.42 7.31 -26.12
N LEU A 324 -17.57 6.62 -25.37
CA LEU A 324 -17.17 5.24 -25.69
C LEU A 324 -18.35 4.27 -25.65
N GLY A 325 -19.30 4.47 -24.74
CA GLY A 325 -20.52 3.67 -24.66
C GLY A 325 -21.41 3.78 -25.90
N GLN A 326 -21.31 4.88 -26.66
CA GLN A 326 -22.03 5.09 -27.92
C GLN A 326 -21.24 4.61 -29.15
N TYR A 327 -20.00 4.14 -28.97
CA TYR A 327 -19.15 3.71 -30.08
C TYR A 327 -19.64 2.39 -30.68
N THR A 328 -20.07 2.43 -31.93
CA THR A 328 -20.51 1.28 -32.74
C THR A 328 -19.50 0.87 -33.81
N GLY A 329 -18.28 1.40 -33.77
CA GLY A 329 -17.24 1.10 -34.75
C GLY A 329 -16.65 -0.31 -34.60
N TYR A 330 -15.88 -0.73 -35.61
CA TYR A 330 -15.27 -2.07 -35.65
C TYR A 330 -14.20 -2.27 -34.57
N ARG A 331 -14.15 -3.48 -34.01
CA ARG A 331 -13.13 -3.86 -33.02
C ARG A 331 -11.81 -4.20 -33.71
N LEU A 332 -10.68 -3.80 -33.11
CA LEU A 332 -9.34 -4.05 -33.65
C LEU A 332 -9.06 -5.54 -33.87
N LEU A 333 -9.49 -6.40 -32.94
CA LEU A 333 -9.34 -7.85 -33.08
C LEU A 333 -10.24 -8.44 -34.17
N GLU A 334 -11.34 -7.77 -34.52
CA GLU A 334 -12.23 -8.20 -35.60
C GLU A 334 -11.62 -7.86 -36.97
N LEU A 335 -10.95 -6.71 -37.14
CA LEU A 335 -10.22 -6.39 -38.38
C LEU A 335 -9.22 -7.50 -38.75
N LYS A 336 -8.47 -8.00 -37.77
CA LYS A 336 -7.48 -9.08 -38.00
C LYS A 336 -8.15 -10.41 -38.41
N ARG A 337 -9.35 -10.70 -37.88
CA ARG A 337 -10.12 -11.91 -38.20
C ARG A 337 -10.79 -11.83 -39.58
N PHE A 338 -11.21 -10.65 -40.03
CA PHE A 338 -11.87 -10.45 -41.32
C PHE A 338 -10.90 -10.13 -42.48
N TYR A 339 -9.63 -9.83 -42.18
CA TYR A 339 -8.59 -9.61 -43.19
C TYR A 339 -8.48 -10.71 -44.27
N PRO A 340 -8.56 -12.02 -43.94
CA PRO A 340 -8.46 -13.08 -44.95
C PRO A 340 -9.67 -13.15 -45.89
N LEU A 341 -10.86 -12.72 -45.44
CA LEU A 341 -12.10 -12.79 -46.22
C LEU A 341 -12.16 -11.72 -47.32
N VAL A 342 -11.51 -10.58 -47.10
CA VAL A 342 -11.38 -9.50 -48.10
C VAL A 342 -10.32 -9.84 -49.15
N HIS A 343 -9.29 -10.63 -48.79
CA HIS A 343 -8.21 -11.00 -49.70
C HIS A 343 -8.46 -12.31 -50.48
N SER A 344 -9.46 -13.10 -50.10
CA SER A 344 -9.88 -14.29 -50.86
C SER A 344 -10.66 -13.95 -52.13
N ASP A 345 -11.40 -12.84 -52.17
CA ASP A 345 -12.11 -12.37 -53.37
C ASP A 345 -11.15 -11.83 -54.46
N ASN A 346 -9.97 -11.34 -54.06
CA ASN A 346 -8.97 -10.80 -54.99
C ASN A 346 -8.08 -11.86 -55.67
N LYS A 347 -8.32 -13.16 -55.41
CA LYS A 347 -7.61 -14.29 -56.04
C LYS A 347 -8.47 -15.08 -57.05
N GLN A 348 -9.71 -14.68 -57.29
CA GLN A 348 -10.60 -15.28 -58.29
C GLN A 348 -10.90 -14.35 -59.48
N SER A 349 -10.18 -13.23 -59.62
CA SER A 349 -10.21 -12.35 -60.80
C SER A 349 -9.00 -12.55 -61.69
#